data_AF-A0A7X4AP49-F1
#
_entry.id   AF-A0A7X4AP49-F1
#
_cell.length_a   1.000
_cell.length_b   1.000
_cell.length_c   1.000
_cell.angle_alpha   90.00
_cell.angle_beta   90.00
_cell.angle_gamma   90.00
#
_symmetry.space_group_name_H-M   'P 1'
#
loop_
_entity.id
_entity.type
_entity.pdbx_description
1 polymer ?
#
loop_
_entity_poly.entity_id
_entity_poly.type
_entity_poly.pdbx_seq_one_letter_code
_entity_poly.pdbx_strand_id
1 'polypeptide(L)'
;MFLNTLQKPDFDNGKIGAKTQSLKIRLPAILVGLLLVGAMCAITPYNNYFLQNTKIAGNHLPVGSIFGLLILVFLVNLPLRKFMRRGRFAFSAPELTVIWMMLIVAVGIPSMGLLQFLLPSLVAVRYFATTENDWSETLHPHIPEWLVVTDTRAVTDFYEGISPGESVPWMIWLKPLLIWGLFVLVFYFTTLCLSAILRKQWVERERFSFPLIQIPIQLAAEPARGTLLNTFFKSRLLWAGMALPVVLHLINGLHAHFPKVPEIPLIYNIYTVFTEKPWHTLGWWPAMRFVIYFSVIGIASLLTLEVSFSLWFFYLFFKLQYIIMNAMGLNIGPWISCSRQVMGGYLVFVPAVFWIGREHIATIFRKTFGLGHARTTSTTLARQPIDDANEPVSYRIALLGFLLGFVTLVIFFAVAGITTWVAVVTLLSIFITSIVLSWMVVNGGLLLVQAPFFPSEYIDITLGSNALGHKSLAILSFQRTFLRAWGELMMPTFLQSFKSADEVNLALQ
;
A
#
# COMPACT_ATOMS: atom_id res chain seq x y z
N MET A 1 14.73 -30.06 16.45
CA MET A 1 15.80 -29.48 17.30
C MET A 1 16.28 -28.10 16.81
N PHE A 2 15.48 -27.35 16.04
CA PHE A 2 15.85 -26.05 15.44
C PHE A 2 14.80 -24.94 15.66
N LEU A 3 13.89 -25.14 16.64
CA LEU A 3 12.80 -24.20 16.97
C LEU A 3 13.01 -23.44 18.30
N ASN A 4 14.10 -23.72 19.04
CA ASN A 4 14.35 -23.14 20.38
C ASN A 4 15.41 -22.04 20.43
N THR A 5 15.99 -21.62 19.29
CA THR A 5 17.03 -20.58 19.24
C THR A 5 16.56 -19.22 18.70
N LEU A 6 15.27 -19.10 18.34
CA LEU A 6 14.59 -17.80 18.24
C LEU A 6 14.02 -17.44 19.61
N GLN A 7 14.92 -17.26 20.57
CA GLN A 7 14.57 -16.67 21.85
C GLN A 7 14.05 -15.25 21.54
N LYS A 8 12.75 -15.04 21.77
CA LYS A 8 12.19 -13.70 21.96
C LYS A 8 13.17 -12.92 22.83
N PRO A 9 13.58 -11.69 22.49
CA PRO A 9 14.17 -10.85 23.51
C PRO A 9 13.14 -10.74 24.64
N ASP A 10 13.49 -11.29 25.81
CA ASP A 10 12.83 -10.98 27.07
C ASP A 10 13.03 -9.49 27.30
N PHE A 11 12.08 -8.69 26.82
CA PHE A 11 11.87 -7.35 27.32
C PHE A 11 11.27 -7.52 28.71
N ASP A 12 12.15 -7.46 29.69
CA ASP A 12 11.86 -7.52 31.10
C ASP A 12 10.67 -6.59 31.43
N ASN A 13 9.60 -7.17 31.98
CA ASN A 13 8.36 -6.49 32.37
C ASN A 13 8.56 -5.73 33.68
N GLY A 14 9.51 -4.80 33.70
CA GLY A 14 9.69 -3.82 34.76
C GLY A 14 8.72 -2.67 34.62
N LYS A 15 7.44 -2.85 35.00
CA LYS A 15 6.51 -1.72 35.17
C LYS A 15 6.89 -0.89 36.39
N ILE A 16 7.65 0.20 36.20
CA ILE A 16 7.62 1.36 37.11
C ILE A 16 7.82 2.66 36.29
N GLY A 17 6.71 3.38 36.06
CA GLY A 17 6.66 4.86 36.11
C GLY A 17 7.68 5.72 35.36
N ALA A 18 8.31 5.25 34.27
CA ALA A 18 9.14 6.13 33.44
C ALA A 18 8.23 7.00 32.58
N LYS A 19 8.16 8.31 32.89
CA LYS A 19 7.71 9.33 31.91
C LYS A 19 8.46 9.04 30.61
N THR A 20 7.73 8.65 29.57
CA THR A 20 8.26 8.50 28.21
C THR A 20 8.86 9.85 27.82
N GLN A 21 10.17 10.01 27.94
CA GLN A 21 10.84 11.19 27.40
C GLN A 21 10.65 11.13 25.89
N SER A 22 9.83 12.02 25.35
CA SER A 22 9.65 12.12 23.91
C SER A 22 11.02 12.39 23.26
N LEU A 23 11.51 11.40 22.53
CA LEU A 23 12.74 11.51 21.77
C LEU A 23 12.52 12.56 20.68
N LYS A 24 13.13 13.74 20.85
CA LYS A 24 13.07 14.80 19.85
C LYS A 24 13.90 14.40 18.62
N ILE A 25 13.24 14.27 17.48
CA ILE A 25 13.88 14.06 16.17
C ILE A 25 14.64 15.32 15.78
N ARG A 26 15.89 15.18 15.34
CA ARG A 26 16.69 16.33 14.91
C ARG A 26 16.30 16.75 13.49
N LEU A 27 16.31 18.05 13.22
CA LEU A 27 16.04 18.62 11.90
C LEU A 27 16.85 17.99 10.74
N PRO A 28 18.15 17.63 10.91
CA PRO A 28 18.90 16.96 9.85
C PRO A 28 18.29 15.64 9.37
N ALA A 29 17.63 14.88 10.26
CA ALA A 29 16.97 13.63 9.85
C ALA A 29 15.80 13.91 8.91
N ILE A 30 15.01 14.95 9.22
CA ILE A 30 13.90 15.40 8.38
C ILE A 30 14.42 15.90 7.02
N LEU A 31 15.49 16.71 7.01
CA LEU A 31 16.07 17.23 5.78
C LEU A 31 16.64 16.11 4.89
N VAL A 32 17.33 15.13 5.47
CA VAL A 32 17.83 13.95 4.74
C VAL A 32 16.67 13.11 4.21
N GLY A 33 15.61 12.92 5.01
CA GLY A 33 14.39 12.26 4.57
C GLY A 33 13.77 12.97 3.36
N LEU A 34 13.62 14.30 3.41
CA LEU A 34 13.08 15.10 2.30
C LEU A 34 13.96 15.01 1.04
N LEU A 35 15.28 15.06 1.21
CA LEU A 35 16.23 14.90 0.11
C LEU A 35 16.06 13.54 -0.58
N LEU A 36 15.99 12.45 0.20
CA LEU A 36 15.83 11.11 -0.34
C LEU A 36 14.44 10.90 -0.97
N VAL A 37 13.39 11.49 -0.40
CA VAL A 37 12.06 11.52 -1.01
C VAL A 37 12.13 12.19 -2.38
N GLY A 38 12.73 13.38 -2.47
CA GLY A 38 12.91 14.09 -3.74
C GLY A 38 13.71 13.28 -4.76
N ALA A 39 14.81 12.67 -4.32
CA ALA A 39 15.64 11.81 -5.16
C ALA A 39 14.87 10.58 -5.66
N MET A 40 14.12 9.89 -4.79
CA MET A 40 13.29 8.74 -5.18
C MET A 40 12.18 9.14 -6.15
N CYS A 41 11.55 10.29 -5.93
CA CYS A 41 10.54 10.83 -6.85
C CYS A 41 11.11 11.14 -8.25
N ALA A 42 12.37 11.56 -8.35
CA ALA A 42 13.04 11.80 -9.63
C ALA A 42 13.56 10.52 -10.29
N ILE A 43 14.13 9.60 -9.51
CA ILE A 43 14.71 8.34 -10.01
C ILE A 43 13.61 7.37 -10.47
N THR A 44 12.48 7.32 -9.76
CA THR A 44 11.44 6.31 -10.03
C THR A 44 10.89 6.38 -11.45
N PRO A 45 10.47 7.53 -12.00
CA PRO A 45 10.00 7.61 -13.38
C PRO A 45 11.10 7.27 -14.40
N TYR A 46 12.33 7.73 -14.17
CA TYR A 46 13.46 7.44 -15.05
C TYR A 46 13.77 5.94 -15.08
N ASN A 47 13.86 5.28 -13.92
CA ASN A 47 14.11 3.86 -13.83
C ASN A 47 12.96 3.01 -14.40
N ASN A 48 11.72 3.33 -14.03
CA ASN A 48 10.57 2.49 -14.35
C ASN A 48 10.07 2.67 -15.78
N TYR A 49 10.13 3.89 -16.33
CA TYR A 49 9.50 4.20 -17.63
C TYR A 49 10.53 4.41 -18.74
N PHE A 50 11.63 5.11 -18.46
CA PHE A 50 12.67 5.34 -19.47
C PHE A 50 13.61 4.14 -19.62
N LEU A 51 14.21 3.67 -18.52
CA LEU A 51 15.10 2.51 -18.54
C LEU A 51 14.35 1.18 -18.57
N GLN A 52 13.06 1.16 -18.22
CA GLN A 52 12.22 -0.05 -18.12
C GLN A 52 12.83 -1.14 -17.21
N ASN A 53 13.56 -0.71 -16.18
CA ASN A 53 14.16 -1.61 -15.20
C ASN A 53 13.12 -2.14 -14.21
N THR A 54 13.57 -3.03 -13.32
CA THR A 54 12.77 -3.48 -12.16
C THR A 54 12.22 -2.29 -11.39
N LYS A 55 10.91 -2.31 -11.12
CA LYS A 55 10.23 -1.21 -10.45
C LYS A 55 10.75 -1.04 -9.02
N ILE A 56 11.06 0.21 -8.66
CA ILE A 56 11.56 0.59 -7.33
C ILE A 56 10.48 0.45 -6.26
N ALA A 57 9.22 0.57 -6.68
CA ALA A 57 8.04 0.43 -5.85
C ALA A 57 7.00 -0.48 -6.54
N GLY A 58 6.04 -0.98 -5.79
CA GLY A 58 4.99 -1.87 -6.31
C GLY A 58 4.38 -2.84 -5.30
N ASN A 59 4.72 -2.71 -4.02
CA ASN A 59 4.22 -3.56 -2.94
C ASN A 59 4.30 -2.80 -1.58
N HIS A 60 3.82 -3.41 -0.50
CA HIS A 60 3.77 -2.80 0.84
C HIS A 60 5.10 -2.85 1.63
N LEU A 61 6.20 -3.27 0.99
CA LEU A 61 7.56 -3.12 1.46
C LEU A 61 8.48 -2.74 0.28
N PRO A 62 8.32 -1.54 -0.29
CA PRO A 62 8.98 -1.14 -1.53
C PRO A 62 10.50 -1.32 -1.46
N VAL A 63 11.09 -1.83 -2.53
CA VAL A 63 12.55 -2.02 -2.61
C VAL A 63 13.28 -0.69 -2.42
N GLY A 64 12.75 0.40 -2.98
CA GLY A 64 13.33 1.73 -2.84
C GLY A 64 13.41 2.24 -1.40
N SER A 65 12.42 1.96 -0.56
CA SER A 65 12.44 2.41 0.83
C SER A 65 13.47 1.64 1.66
N ILE A 66 13.56 0.31 1.45
CA ILE A 66 14.56 -0.53 2.12
C ILE A 66 15.97 -0.23 1.61
N PHE A 67 16.15 -0.08 0.31
CA PHE A 67 17.45 0.24 -0.27
C PHE A 67 17.93 1.63 0.12
N GLY A 68 17.04 2.63 0.14
CA GLY A 68 17.34 3.95 0.67
C GLY A 68 17.78 3.92 2.14
N LEU A 69 17.10 3.10 2.96
CA LEU A 69 17.50 2.88 4.35
C LEU A 69 18.86 2.18 4.47
N LEU A 70 19.14 1.16 3.65
CA LEU A 70 20.44 0.48 3.61
C LEU A 70 21.58 1.42 3.21
N ILE A 71 21.37 2.26 2.19
CA ILE A 71 22.32 3.31 1.79
C ILE A 71 22.60 4.23 2.97
N LEU A 72 21.57 4.70 3.67
CA LEU A 72 21.76 5.54 4.85
C LEU A 72 22.54 4.84 5.95
N VAL A 73 22.25 3.57 6.24
CA VAL A 73 22.95 2.83 7.28
C VAL A 73 24.43 2.62 6.92
N PHE A 74 24.73 2.14 5.72
CA PHE A 74 26.08 1.74 5.32
C PHE A 74 26.94 2.87 4.77
N LEU A 75 26.39 3.75 3.95
CA LEU A 75 27.16 4.80 3.25
C LEU A 75 27.17 6.14 4.01
N VAL A 76 26.25 6.34 4.93
CA VAL A 76 26.17 7.59 5.71
C VAL A 76 26.45 7.30 7.19
N ASN A 77 25.59 6.53 7.85
CA ASN A 77 25.61 6.37 9.30
C ASN A 77 26.87 5.65 9.80
N LEU A 78 27.31 4.60 9.11
CA LEU A 78 28.51 3.84 9.46
C LEU A 78 29.79 4.69 9.37
N PRO A 79 30.07 5.44 8.27
CA PRO A 79 31.17 6.41 8.23
C PRO A 79 31.08 7.49 9.31
N LEU A 80 29.89 8.05 9.54
CA LEU A 80 29.70 9.07 10.59
C LEU A 80 30.05 8.52 11.98
N ARG A 81 29.69 7.26 12.28
CA ARG A 81 30.04 6.59 13.54
C ARG A 81 31.53 6.28 13.65
N LYS A 82 32.19 5.92 12.54
CA LYS A 82 33.61 5.54 12.51
C LYS A 82 34.55 6.75 12.59
N PHE A 83 34.26 7.80 11.82
CA PHE A 83 35.19 8.91 11.60
C PHE A 83 34.89 10.16 12.42
N MET A 84 33.64 10.39 12.84
CA MET A 84 33.29 11.59 13.62
C MET A 84 33.30 11.33 15.12
N ARG A 85 33.92 12.27 15.87
CA ARG A 85 34.08 12.21 17.33
C ARG A 85 32.74 11.87 18.03
N ARG A 86 32.72 10.73 18.74
CA ARG A 86 31.60 10.20 19.55
C ARG A 86 30.29 9.94 18.81
N GLY A 87 30.27 9.84 17.48
CA GLY A 87 29.06 9.54 16.72
C GLY A 87 27.95 10.59 16.86
N ARG A 88 28.28 11.83 17.24
CA ARG A 88 27.29 12.88 17.53
C ARG A 88 26.40 13.22 16.34
N PHE A 89 26.88 13.02 15.11
CA PHE A 89 26.13 13.25 13.88
C PHE A 89 25.51 11.99 13.28
N ALA A 90 25.79 10.82 13.86
CA ALA A 90 25.15 9.57 13.45
C ALA A 90 23.66 9.63 13.76
N PHE A 91 22.83 9.10 12.87
CA PHE A 91 21.40 8.97 13.07
C PHE A 91 21.11 7.87 14.10
N SER A 92 20.18 8.19 15.00
CA SER A 92 19.63 7.24 15.97
C SER A 92 18.61 6.31 15.32
N ALA A 93 18.23 5.23 16.01
CA ALA A 93 17.21 4.32 15.49
C ALA A 93 15.87 5.03 15.20
N PRO A 94 15.31 5.89 16.10
CA PRO A 94 14.10 6.66 15.78
C PRO A 94 14.24 7.54 14.54
N GLU A 95 15.39 8.18 14.33
CA GLU A 95 15.61 9.05 13.17
C GLU A 95 15.66 8.28 11.84
N LEU A 96 16.34 7.13 11.83
CA LEU A 96 16.36 6.23 10.67
C LEU A 96 14.97 5.68 10.37
N THR A 97 14.21 5.32 11.41
CA THR A 97 12.82 4.86 11.25
C THR A 97 11.93 5.96 10.68
N VAL A 98 12.04 7.21 11.15
CA VAL A 98 11.30 8.35 10.59
C VAL A 98 11.66 8.58 9.12
N ILE A 99 12.94 8.52 8.75
CA ILE A 99 13.34 8.64 7.35
C ILE A 99 12.73 7.50 6.51
N TRP A 100 12.73 6.27 7.02
CA TRP A 100 12.07 5.16 6.35
C TRP A 100 10.56 5.38 6.20
N MET A 101 9.86 5.90 7.24
CA MET A 101 8.43 6.25 7.15
C MET A 101 8.17 7.26 6.01
N MET A 102 9.01 8.29 5.89
CA MET A 102 8.92 9.27 4.81
C MET A 102 9.11 8.61 3.43
N LEU A 103 10.05 7.68 3.32
CA LEU A 103 10.32 6.95 2.08
C LEU A 103 9.18 6.01 1.68
N ILE A 104 8.65 5.21 2.60
CA ILE A 104 7.60 4.24 2.27
C ILE A 104 6.30 4.93 1.83
N VAL A 105 6.00 6.12 2.37
CA VAL A 105 4.87 6.95 1.93
C VAL A 105 5.11 7.51 0.52
N ALA A 106 6.30 8.01 0.23
CA ALA A 106 6.56 8.74 -1.00
C ALA A 106 6.80 7.83 -2.23
N VAL A 107 7.49 6.71 -2.05
CA VAL A 107 8.07 5.93 -3.17
C VAL A 107 7.01 5.32 -4.11
N GLY A 108 5.80 5.05 -3.61
CA GLY A 108 4.70 4.50 -4.41
C GLY A 108 3.95 5.53 -5.27
N ILE A 109 3.98 6.82 -4.89
CA ILE A 109 3.28 7.90 -5.60
C ILE A 109 3.76 8.08 -7.05
N PRO A 110 5.07 8.16 -7.36
CA PRO A 110 5.57 8.28 -8.75
C PRO A 110 5.45 6.98 -9.57
N SER A 111 4.78 5.97 -9.02
CA SER A 111 4.72 4.58 -9.47
C SER A 111 3.24 4.14 -9.62
N MET A 112 2.97 2.84 -9.53
CA MET A 112 1.65 2.21 -9.52
C MET A 112 0.68 2.75 -8.46
N GLY A 113 1.16 3.41 -7.41
CA GLY A 113 0.32 4.02 -6.38
C GLY A 113 -0.45 5.24 -6.85
N LEU A 114 0.00 5.92 -7.92
CA LEU A 114 -0.72 7.06 -8.49
C LEU A 114 -0.32 7.38 -9.93
N LEU A 115 0.88 7.91 -10.15
CA LEU A 115 1.23 8.60 -11.41
C LEU A 115 1.27 7.66 -12.61
N GLN A 116 1.61 6.37 -12.41
CA GLN A 116 1.62 5.37 -13.48
C GLN A 116 0.28 5.28 -14.21
N PHE A 117 -0.82 5.38 -13.47
CA PHE A 117 -2.14 5.25 -14.05
C PHE A 117 -2.80 6.61 -14.28
N LEU A 118 -2.46 7.62 -13.48
CA LEU A 118 -3.06 8.95 -13.61
C LEU A 118 -2.68 9.58 -14.93
N LEU A 119 -1.38 9.74 -15.21
CA LEU A 119 -0.93 10.49 -16.38
C LEU A 119 -1.45 9.92 -17.71
N PRO A 120 -1.36 8.60 -17.97
CA PRO A 120 -1.93 8.04 -19.20
C PRO A 120 -3.45 8.19 -19.27
N SER A 121 -4.17 8.11 -18.13
CA SER A 121 -5.62 8.25 -18.11
C SER A 121 -6.09 9.67 -18.47
N LEU A 122 -5.27 10.70 -18.19
CA LEU A 122 -5.60 12.09 -18.54
C LEU A 122 -5.67 12.34 -20.04
N VAL A 123 -4.97 11.53 -20.84
CA VAL A 123 -4.86 11.69 -22.30
C VAL A 123 -5.51 10.53 -23.08
N ALA A 124 -5.62 9.35 -22.47
CA ALA A 124 -6.05 8.11 -23.14
C ALA A 124 -7.42 8.23 -23.84
N VAL A 125 -8.38 8.90 -23.20
CA VAL A 125 -9.74 9.02 -23.75
C VAL A 125 -9.76 9.78 -25.08
N ARG A 126 -8.82 10.72 -25.29
CA ARG A 126 -8.69 11.46 -26.54
C ARG A 126 -7.73 10.78 -27.51
N TYR A 127 -6.60 10.26 -27.02
CA TYR A 127 -5.60 9.62 -27.87
C TYR A 127 -6.12 8.35 -28.56
N PHE A 128 -6.87 7.51 -27.84
CA PHE A 128 -7.42 6.27 -28.37
C PHE A 128 -8.82 6.42 -28.98
N ALA A 129 -9.32 7.66 -29.15
CA ALA A 129 -10.59 7.88 -29.83
C ALA A 129 -10.42 7.56 -31.33
N THR A 130 -11.30 6.71 -31.85
CA THR A 130 -11.30 6.28 -33.26
C THR A 130 -12.72 6.34 -33.81
N THR A 131 -12.85 6.38 -35.13
CA THR A 131 -14.16 6.30 -35.80
C THR A 131 -14.88 4.99 -35.55
N GLU A 132 -14.17 3.93 -35.17
CA GLU A 132 -14.78 2.62 -34.90
C GLU A 132 -15.32 2.49 -33.47
N ASN A 133 -14.81 3.30 -32.53
CA ASN A 133 -15.25 3.26 -31.13
C ASN A 133 -16.16 4.42 -30.73
N ASP A 134 -16.29 5.44 -31.58
CA ASP A 134 -17.14 6.61 -31.39
C ASP A 134 -16.95 7.33 -30.03
N TRP A 135 -15.76 7.25 -29.43
CA TRP A 135 -15.52 7.83 -28.10
C TRP A 135 -15.66 9.36 -28.09
N SER A 136 -15.38 10.01 -29.22
CA SER A 136 -15.58 11.46 -29.38
C SER A 136 -17.04 11.86 -29.20
N GLU A 137 -17.98 11.03 -29.64
CA GLU A 137 -19.41 11.33 -29.59
C GLU A 137 -20.06 10.75 -28.32
N THR A 138 -19.61 9.58 -27.87
CA THR A 138 -20.25 8.83 -26.79
C THR A 138 -19.64 9.11 -25.40
N LEU A 139 -18.35 9.43 -25.32
CA LEU A 139 -17.61 9.52 -24.05
C LEU A 139 -17.12 10.93 -23.73
N HIS A 140 -16.56 11.66 -24.71
CA HIS A 140 -16.02 13.02 -24.48
C HIS A 140 -17.05 13.99 -23.91
N PRO A 141 -18.33 14.03 -24.35
CA PRO A 141 -19.33 14.96 -23.81
C PRO A 141 -19.68 14.71 -22.33
N HIS A 142 -19.28 13.56 -21.79
CA HIS A 142 -19.55 13.16 -20.42
C HIS A 142 -18.38 13.39 -19.47
N ILE A 143 -17.21 13.81 -19.97
CA ILE A 143 -16.02 14.05 -19.16
C ILE A 143 -15.73 15.56 -19.12
N PRO A 144 -15.75 16.19 -17.93
CA PRO A 144 -15.37 17.58 -17.78
C PRO A 144 -13.93 17.83 -18.23
N GLU A 145 -13.74 18.88 -19.03
CA GLU A 145 -12.42 19.26 -19.58
C GLU A 145 -11.38 19.57 -18.50
N TRP A 146 -11.80 19.92 -17.30
CA TRP A 146 -10.89 20.19 -16.19
C TRP A 146 -10.28 18.91 -15.57
N LEU A 147 -10.81 17.73 -15.87
CA LEU A 147 -10.27 16.44 -15.39
C LEU A 147 -9.20 15.85 -16.31
N VAL A 148 -9.10 16.31 -17.56
CA VAL A 148 -8.31 15.67 -18.62
C VAL A 148 -7.48 16.71 -19.38
N VAL A 149 -6.51 16.25 -20.16
CA VAL A 149 -5.80 17.10 -21.11
C VAL A 149 -6.57 17.12 -22.42
N THR A 150 -6.94 18.31 -22.89
CA THR A 150 -7.77 18.47 -24.09
C THR A 150 -7.00 18.86 -25.35
N ASP A 151 -5.81 19.42 -25.21
CA ASP A 151 -4.96 19.84 -26.32
C ASP A 151 -4.47 18.64 -27.13
N THR A 152 -4.80 18.61 -28.43
CA THR A 152 -4.51 17.46 -29.30
C THR A 152 -3.01 17.20 -29.42
N ARG A 153 -2.19 18.25 -29.51
CA ARG A 153 -0.74 18.09 -29.63
C ARG A 153 -0.15 17.51 -28.37
N ALA A 154 -0.50 18.04 -27.19
CA ALA A 154 -0.04 17.50 -25.91
C ALA A 154 -0.49 16.05 -25.66
N VAL A 155 -1.68 15.68 -26.14
CA VAL A 155 -2.20 14.30 -26.08
C VAL A 155 -1.36 13.35 -26.94
N THR A 156 -1.06 13.73 -28.18
CA THR A 156 -0.22 12.94 -29.11
C THR A 156 1.22 12.86 -28.62
N ASP A 157 1.83 14.00 -28.27
CA ASP A 157 3.21 14.11 -27.81
C ASP A 157 3.49 13.25 -26.55
N PHE A 158 2.47 13.00 -25.71
CA PHE A 158 2.61 12.14 -24.52
C PHE A 158 2.95 10.68 -24.90
N TYR A 159 2.35 10.15 -25.96
CA TYR A 159 2.55 8.76 -26.39
C TYR A 159 3.61 8.63 -27.48
N GLU A 160 3.67 9.59 -28.40
CA GLU A 160 4.58 9.54 -29.56
C GLU A 160 5.94 10.21 -29.30
N GLY A 161 6.02 11.02 -28.24
CA GLY A 161 7.22 11.77 -27.89
C GLY A 161 7.21 13.20 -28.45
N ILE A 162 7.81 14.12 -27.70
CA ILE A 162 7.95 15.53 -28.07
C ILE A 162 9.06 15.68 -29.12
N SER A 163 8.91 16.64 -30.04
CA SER A 163 9.93 16.91 -31.07
C SER A 163 11.28 17.34 -30.46
N PRO A 164 12.42 16.98 -31.07
CA PRO A 164 13.74 17.35 -30.55
C PRO A 164 13.89 18.87 -30.35
N GLY A 165 14.28 19.28 -29.15
CA GLY A 165 14.49 20.69 -28.79
C GLY A 165 13.25 21.42 -28.26
N GLU A 166 12.06 20.80 -28.31
CA GLU A 166 10.87 21.34 -27.67
C GLU A 166 10.78 20.94 -26.20
N SER A 167 10.13 21.78 -25.41
CA SER A 167 9.91 21.56 -23.97
C SER A 167 8.48 21.07 -23.71
N VAL A 168 8.30 20.27 -22.66
CA VAL A 168 6.98 19.86 -22.17
C VAL A 168 6.07 21.08 -21.94
N PRO A 169 4.86 21.14 -22.50
CA PRO A 169 3.96 22.28 -22.37
C PRO A 169 3.26 22.27 -20.99
N TRP A 170 4.00 22.52 -19.91
CA TRP A 170 3.53 22.38 -18.52
C TRP A 170 2.25 23.13 -18.20
N MET A 171 1.99 24.26 -18.86
CA MET A 171 0.77 25.06 -18.63
C MET A 171 -0.51 24.31 -18.97
N ILE A 172 -0.48 23.40 -19.95
CA ILE A 172 -1.64 22.59 -20.36
C ILE A 172 -1.94 21.54 -19.28
N TRP A 173 -0.89 20.98 -18.67
CA TRP A 173 -0.98 19.95 -17.65
C TRP A 173 -1.33 20.50 -16.26
N LEU A 174 -1.00 21.77 -16.00
CA LEU A 174 -1.09 22.35 -14.66
C LEU A 174 -2.49 22.21 -14.04
N LYS A 175 -3.54 22.55 -14.79
CA LYS A 175 -4.91 22.54 -14.27
C LYS A 175 -5.39 21.12 -13.90
N PRO A 176 -5.34 20.10 -14.79
CA PRO A 176 -5.67 18.73 -14.41
C PRO A 176 -4.83 18.20 -13.26
N LEU A 177 -3.51 18.46 -13.26
CA LEU A 177 -2.61 17.97 -12.21
C LEU A 177 -2.91 18.58 -10.84
N LEU A 178 -3.24 19.88 -10.76
CA LEU A 178 -3.62 20.53 -9.51
C LEU A 178 -4.93 19.98 -8.96
N ILE A 179 -5.92 19.74 -9.82
CA ILE A 179 -7.22 19.24 -9.41
C ILE A 179 -7.12 17.80 -8.91
N TRP A 180 -6.43 16.94 -9.65
CA TRP A 180 -6.17 15.57 -9.20
C TRP A 180 -5.26 15.53 -7.97
N GLY A 181 -4.29 16.42 -7.87
CA GLY A 181 -3.44 16.58 -6.70
C GLY A 181 -4.25 16.93 -5.44
N LEU A 182 -5.20 17.85 -5.55
CA LEU A 182 -6.11 18.20 -4.46
C LEU A 182 -7.01 17.01 -4.08
N PHE A 183 -7.56 16.31 -5.06
CA PHE A 183 -8.36 15.10 -4.82
C PHE A 183 -7.55 14.04 -4.05
N VAL A 184 -6.34 13.75 -4.49
CA VAL A 184 -5.44 12.78 -3.84
C VAL A 184 -5.07 13.22 -2.42
N LEU A 185 -4.79 14.51 -2.21
CA LEU A 185 -4.48 15.04 -0.89
C LEU A 185 -5.65 14.82 0.08
N VAL A 186 -6.87 15.15 -0.34
CA VAL A 186 -8.08 14.90 0.47
C VAL A 186 -8.28 13.41 0.70
N PHE A 187 -8.07 12.59 -0.32
CA PHE A 187 -8.20 11.12 -0.22
C PHE A 187 -7.21 10.55 0.80
N TYR A 188 -5.91 10.85 0.67
CA TYR A 188 -4.87 10.40 1.59
C TYR A 188 -5.07 10.95 3.01
N PHE A 189 -5.50 12.20 3.17
CA PHE A 189 -5.86 12.74 4.47
C PHE A 189 -7.02 11.98 5.10
N THR A 190 -8.08 11.69 4.34
CA THR A 190 -9.23 10.89 4.80
C THR A 190 -8.79 9.49 5.23
N THR A 191 -7.90 8.87 4.46
CA THR A 191 -7.30 7.57 4.78
C THR A 191 -6.40 7.62 6.01
N LEU A 192 -5.64 8.70 6.22
CA LEU A 192 -4.82 8.92 7.42
C LEU A 192 -5.71 9.02 8.66
N CYS A 193 -6.79 9.80 8.58
CA CYS A 193 -7.79 9.92 9.64
C CYS A 193 -8.41 8.55 9.99
N LEU A 194 -8.80 7.77 8.98
CA LEU A 194 -9.32 6.41 9.19
C LEU A 194 -8.27 5.48 9.82
N SER A 195 -7.01 5.57 9.39
CA SER A 195 -5.90 4.81 9.96
C SER A 195 -5.68 5.16 11.43
N ALA A 196 -5.78 6.44 11.80
CA ALA A 196 -5.64 6.88 13.18
C ALA A 196 -6.79 6.37 14.08
N ILE A 197 -8.03 6.34 13.56
CA ILE A 197 -9.18 5.76 14.25
C ILE A 197 -8.99 4.27 14.54
N LEU A 198 -8.44 3.51 13.57
CA LEU A 198 -8.28 2.06 13.69
C LEU A 198 -6.99 1.65 14.42
N ARG A 199 -6.00 2.54 14.51
CA ARG A 199 -4.67 2.24 15.05
C ARG A 199 -4.76 1.59 16.44
N LYS A 200 -5.38 2.24 17.43
CA LYS A 200 -5.41 1.69 18.80
C LYS A 200 -6.11 0.34 18.88
N GLN A 201 -7.18 0.16 18.11
CA GLN A 201 -7.90 -1.10 18.03
C GLN A 201 -7.00 -2.21 17.48
N TRP A 202 -6.31 -1.97 16.37
CA TRP A 202 -5.50 -3.00 15.70
C TRP A 202 -4.12 -3.22 16.34
N VAL A 203 -3.47 -2.16 16.81
CA VAL A 203 -2.12 -2.19 17.38
C VAL A 203 -2.11 -2.62 18.84
N GLU A 204 -2.97 -2.03 19.69
CA GLU A 204 -2.90 -2.25 21.13
C GLU A 204 -3.87 -3.33 21.62
N ARG A 205 -5.12 -3.30 21.12
CA ARG A 205 -6.19 -4.19 21.60
C ARG A 205 -6.14 -5.55 20.92
N GLU A 206 -6.13 -5.56 19.59
CA GLU A 206 -6.08 -6.79 18.79
C GLU A 206 -4.64 -7.28 18.55
N ARG A 207 -3.63 -6.44 18.78
CA ARG A 207 -2.20 -6.79 18.72
C ARG A 207 -1.81 -7.49 17.43
N PHE A 208 -2.16 -6.88 16.30
CA PHE A 208 -1.72 -7.38 14.99
C PHE A 208 -0.19 -7.51 14.93
N SER A 209 0.26 -8.43 14.09
CA SER A 209 1.66 -8.89 14.06
C SER A 209 2.62 -7.91 13.36
N PHE A 210 2.14 -7.10 12.42
CA PHE A 210 2.92 -6.19 11.57
C PHE A 210 4.26 -6.80 11.08
N PRO A 211 4.27 -7.90 10.30
CA PRO A 211 5.51 -8.59 9.98
C PRO A 211 6.48 -7.73 9.15
N LEU A 212 5.95 -6.87 8.27
CA LEU A 212 6.74 -6.10 7.31
C LEU A 212 7.64 -5.02 7.95
N ILE A 213 7.25 -4.47 9.11
CA ILE A 213 8.05 -3.42 9.78
C ILE A 213 9.27 -3.97 10.50
N GLN A 214 9.33 -5.28 10.75
CA GLN A 214 10.43 -5.89 11.49
C GLN A 214 11.78 -5.69 10.78
N ILE A 215 11.77 -5.75 9.45
CA ILE A 215 12.98 -5.54 8.63
C ILE A 215 13.54 -4.12 8.80
N PRO A 216 12.80 -3.03 8.49
CA PRO A 216 13.34 -1.68 8.62
C PRO A 216 13.73 -1.34 10.07
N ILE A 217 12.99 -1.84 11.07
CA ILE A 217 13.36 -1.65 12.49
C ILE A 217 14.69 -2.34 12.81
N GLN A 218 14.89 -3.58 12.36
CA GLN A 218 16.16 -4.30 12.57
C GLN A 218 17.34 -3.64 11.82
N LEU A 219 17.10 -3.06 10.65
CA LEU A 219 18.10 -2.28 9.90
C LEU A 219 18.46 -0.98 10.64
N ALA A 220 17.47 -0.31 11.24
CA ALA A 220 17.65 0.93 11.99
C ALA A 220 18.19 0.74 13.41
N ALA A 221 18.14 -0.49 13.96
CA ALA A 221 18.49 -0.77 15.35
C ALA A 221 19.91 -0.30 15.73
N GLU A 222 20.04 0.24 16.94
CA GLU A 222 21.32 0.76 17.41
C GLU A 222 22.36 -0.34 17.64
N PRO A 223 23.64 -0.08 17.29
CA PRO A 223 24.72 -1.01 17.60
C PRO A 223 25.05 -1.02 19.09
N ALA A 224 25.46 -2.18 19.59
CA ALA A 224 25.99 -2.31 20.95
C ALA A 224 27.23 -1.42 21.15
N ARG A 225 27.43 -0.94 22.39
CA ARG A 225 28.57 -0.07 22.76
C ARG A 225 29.89 -0.67 22.28
N GLY A 226 30.74 0.17 21.66
CA GLY A 226 32.03 -0.24 21.12
C GLY A 226 31.98 -0.93 19.76
N THR A 227 30.80 -1.09 19.16
CA THR A 227 30.66 -1.72 17.83
C THR A 227 30.04 -0.76 16.83
N LEU A 228 30.45 -0.88 15.56
CA LEU A 228 29.99 0.00 14.48
C LEU A 228 28.67 -0.47 13.85
N LEU A 229 28.44 -1.79 13.84
CA LEU A 229 27.26 -2.45 13.27
C LEU A 229 26.45 -3.14 14.37
N ASN A 230 25.14 -3.17 14.18
CA ASN A 230 24.21 -3.84 15.08
C ASN A 230 24.31 -5.38 14.98
N THR A 231 23.65 -6.08 15.89
CA THR A 231 23.69 -7.55 15.95
C THR A 231 23.13 -8.20 14.69
N PHE A 232 22.13 -7.58 14.04
CA PHE A 232 21.53 -8.06 12.80
C PHE A 232 22.59 -8.22 11.70
N PHE A 233 23.39 -7.19 11.42
CA PHE A 233 24.44 -7.23 10.40
C PHE A 233 25.65 -8.10 10.76
N LYS A 234 25.77 -8.58 12.00
CA LYS A 234 26.84 -9.50 12.41
C LYS A 234 26.49 -10.97 12.19
N SER A 235 25.22 -11.27 11.91
CA SER A 235 24.77 -12.64 11.68
C SER A 235 25.36 -13.21 10.39
N ARG A 236 26.15 -14.29 10.50
CA ARG A 236 26.67 -15.01 9.32
C ARG A 236 25.55 -15.63 8.48
N LEU A 237 24.46 -16.04 9.14
CA LEU A 237 23.29 -16.60 8.48
C LEU A 237 22.56 -15.55 7.62
N LEU A 238 22.51 -14.29 8.06
CA LEU A 238 21.97 -13.19 7.26
C LEU A 238 22.75 -13.04 5.96
N TRP A 239 24.08 -12.99 6.03
CA TRP A 239 24.93 -12.83 4.85
C TRP A 239 24.89 -14.05 3.93
N ALA A 240 24.84 -15.27 4.47
CA ALA A 240 24.65 -16.46 3.67
C ALA A 240 23.28 -16.45 2.95
N GLY A 241 22.22 -16.06 3.66
CA GLY A 241 20.87 -15.94 3.10
C GLY A 241 20.74 -14.81 2.06
N MET A 242 21.49 -13.72 2.21
CA MET A 242 21.55 -12.62 1.24
C MET A 242 22.41 -12.97 0.01
N ALA A 243 23.51 -13.70 0.20
CA ALA A 243 24.40 -14.08 -0.88
C ALA A 243 23.69 -14.95 -1.93
N LEU A 244 22.81 -15.87 -1.49
CA LEU A 244 22.09 -16.76 -2.40
C LEU A 244 21.28 -16.02 -3.48
N PRO A 245 20.29 -15.16 -3.16
CA PRO A 245 19.55 -14.41 -4.17
C PRO A 245 20.44 -13.42 -4.92
N VAL A 246 21.45 -12.80 -4.29
CA VAL A 246 22.37 -11.89 -4.98
C VAL A 246 23.13 -12.61 -6.08
N VAL A 247 23.70 -13.79 -5.81
CA VAL A 247 24.43 -14.58 -6.80
C VAL A 247 23.49 -15.07 -7.89
N LEU A 248 22.31 -15.59 -7.55
CA LEU A 248 21.35 -16.09 -8.54
C LEU A 248 20.85 -14.97 -9.48
N HIS A 249 20.47 -13.82 -8.93
CA HIS A 249 20.06 -12.68 -9.75
C HIS A 249 21.22 -12.07 -10.53
N LEU A 250 22.45 -12.11 -10.02
CA LEU A 250 23.63 -11.70 -10.76
C LEU A 250 23.88 -12.62 -11.96
N ILE A 251 23.79 -13.93 -11.79
CA ILE A 251 23.94 -14.91 -12.88
C ILE A 251 22.85 -14.69 -13.94
N ASN A 252 21.59 -14.59 -13.51
CA ASN A 252 20.48 -14.38 -14.45
C ASN A 252 20.53 -12.98 -15.12
N GLY A 253 20.99 -11.95 -14.42
CA GLY A 253 21.25 -10.63 -15.00
C GLY A 253 22.39 -10.67 -16.00
N LEU A 254 23.47 -11.40 -15.71
CA LEU A 254 24.56 -11.64 -16.64
C LEU A 254 24.09 -12.43 -17.87
N HIS A 255 23.25 -13.46 -17.70
CA HIS A 255 22.64 -14.19 -18.82
C HIS A 255 21.85 -13.26 -19.75
N ALA A 256 21.06 -12.34 -19.18
CA ALA A 256 20.27 -11.39 -19.96
C ALA A 256 21.12 -10.46 -20.85
N HIS A 257 22.33 -10.10 -20.40
CA HIS A 257 23.27 -9.28 -21.19
C HIS A 257 24.25 -10.11 -22.03
N PHE A 258 24.61 -11.30 -21.55
CA PHE A 258 25.59 -12.20 -22.14
C PHE A 258 25.00 -13.62 -22.20
N PRO A 259 24.32 -13.98 -23.31
CA PRO A 259 23.63 -15.27 -23.43
C PRO A 259 24.51 -16.53 -23.28
N LYS A 260 25.84 -16.38 -23.24
CA LYS A 260 26.80 -17.46 -22.96
C LYS A 260 26.79 -17.93 -21.50
N VAL A 261 26.37 -17.06 -20.57
CA VAL A 261 26.20 -17.43 -19.16
C VAL A 261 24.92 -18.25 -19.06
N PRO A 262 24.86 -19.38 -18.32
CA PRO A 262 23.63 -20.16 -18.19
C PRO A 262 22.57 -19.42 -17.37
N GLU A 263 21.30 -19.56 -17.76
CA GLU A 263 20.16 -19.11 -16.95
C GLU A 263 19.82 -20.15 -15.89
N ILE A 264 19.52 -19.70 -14.67
CA ILE A 264 18.96 -20.54 -13.62
C ILE A 264 17.45 -20.25 -13.55
N PRO A 265 16.58 -21.17 -14.02
CA PRO A 265 15.15 -20.93 -14.08
C PRO A 265 14.53 -20.85 -12.68
N LEU A 266 13.72 -19.81 -12.46
CA LEU A 266 12.97 -19.59 -11.21
C LEU A 266 11.46 -19.83 -11.36
N ILE A 267 10.99 -20.09 -12.58
CA ILE A 267 9.58 -20.29 -12.92
C ILE A 267 9.42 -21.66 -13.59
N TYR A 268 8.59 -22.52 -13.00
CA TYR A 268 8.28 -23.84 -13.51
C TYR A 268 6.78 -23.94 -13.77
N ASN A 269 6.42 -24.15 -15.04
CA ASN A 269 5.03 -24.15 -15.50
C ASN A 269 4.40 -25.55 -15.36
N ILE A 270 3.94 -25.90 -14.16
CA ILE A 270 3.35 -27.22 -13.86
C ILE A 270 2.10 -27.50 -14.73
N TYR A 271 1.33 -26.46 -15.04
CA TYR A 271 0.09 -26.58 -15.80
C TYR A 271 0.25 -27.20 -17.20
N THR A 272 1.44 -27.19 -17.80
CA THR A 272 1.65 -27.66 -19.19
C THR A 272 1.43 -29.17 -19.35
N VAL A 273 1.49 -29.92 -18.25
CA VAL A 273 1.24 -31.37 -18.24
C VAL A 273 -0.28 -31.68 -18.28
N PHE A 274 -1.12 -30.70 -17.95
CA PHE A 274 -2.57 -30.85 -17.87
C PHE A 274 -3.25 -30.20 -19.06
N THR A 275 -3.47 -30.96 -20.13
CA THR A 275 -4.08 -30.47 -21.38
C THR A 275 -5.54 -30.90 -21.56
N GLU A 276 -5.96 -31.98 -20.90
CA GLU A 276 -7.30 -32.55 -21.06
C GLU A 276 -8.34 -31.99 -20.08
N LYS A 277 -9.62 -32.10 -20.43
CA LYS A 277 -10.74 -31.72 -19.55
C LYS A 277 -10.87 -32.71 -18.38
N PRO A 278 -11.12 -32.26 -17.13
CA PRO A 278 -11.26 -30.87 -16.65
C PRO A 278 -9.95 -30.20 -16.20
N TRP A 279 -8.83 -30.93 -16.23
CA TRP A 279 -7.54 -30.51 -15.66
C TRP A 279 -6.87 -29.35 -16.38
N HIS A 280 -7.18 -29.11 -17.66
CA HIS A 280 -6.67 -27.96 -18.42
C HIS A 280 -6.94 -26.60 -17.76
N THR A 281 -7.93 -26.52 -16.87
CA THR A 281 -8.24 -25.35 -16.04
C THR A 281 -7.10 -24.96 -15.08
N LEU A 282 -6.16 -25.87 -14.80
CA LEU A 282 -4.94 -25.55 -14.06
C LEU A 282 -4.05 -24.55 -14.81
N GLY A 283 -4.15 -24.49 -16.14
CA GLY A 283 -3.50 -23.47 -16.97
C GLY A 283 -4.22 -22.11 -16.97
N TRP A 284 -5.48 -22.06 -16.53
CA TRP A 284 -6.23 -20.81 -16.46
C TRP A 284 -5.76 -19.93 -15.31
N TRP A 285 -6.01 -18.62 -15.40
CA TRP A 285 -5.56 -17.66 -14.41
C TRP A 285 -6.10 -17.96 -12.99
N PRO A 286 -5.29 -17.84 -11.94
CA PRO A 286 -3.82 -17.81 -11.96
C PRO A 286 -3.26 -19.18 -12.36
N ALA A 287 -2.42 -19.25 -13.40
CA ALA A 287 -1.89 -20.52 -13.89
C ALA A 287 -1.07 -21.24 -12.79
N MET A 288 -1.20 -22.57 -12.71
CA MET A 288 -0.46 -23.36 -11.72
C MET A 288 1.02 -23.43 -12.10
N ARG A 289 1.81 -22.60 -11.40
CA ARG A 289 3.25 -22.45 -11.59
C ARG A 289 3.93 -22.56 -10.25
N PHE A 290 5.10 -23.20 -10.23
CA PHE A 290 6.00 -23.12 -9.10
C PHE A 290 6.99 -21.99 -9.37
N VAL A 291 6.90 -20.91 -8.58
CA VAL A 291 7.74 -19.73 -8.76
C VAL A 291 8.54 -19.46 -7.50
N ILE A 292 9.86 -19.40 -7.64
CA ILE A 292 10.79 -19.16 -6.54
C ILE A 292 11.04 -17.66 -6.42
N TYR A 293 10.31 -17.01 -5.51
CA TYR A 293 10.54 -15.61 -5.17
C TYR A 293 11.27 -15.51 -3.83
N PHE A 294 12.59 -15.27 -3.85
CA PHE A 294 13.41 -15.17 -2.62
C PHE A 294 12.94 -14.09 -1.65
N SER A 295 12.46 -12.95 -2.15
CA SER A 295 11.87 -11.89 -1.33
C SER A 295 10.60 -12.37 -0.60
N VAL A 296 9.72 -13.09 -1.29
CA VAL A 296 8.51 -13.67 -0.70
C VAL A 296 8.86 -14.75 0.31
N ILE A 297 9.86 -15.59 0.03
CA ILE A 297 10.34 -16.62 0.98
C ILE A 297 10.86 -15.97 2.27
N GLY A 298 11.66 -14.91 2.15
CA GLY A 298 12.16 -14.17 3.31
C GLY A 298 11.02 -13.59 4.15
N ILE A 299 10.01 -13.01 3.52
CA ILE A 299 8.86 -12.43 4.23
C ILE A 299 7.92 -13.49 4.78
N ALA A 300 7.74 -14.61 4.08
CA ALA A 300 6.96 -15.76 4.53
C ALA A 300 7.45 -16.30 5.88
N SER A 301 8.76 -16.22 6.16
CA SER A 301 9.31 -16.60 7.46
C SER A 301 8.87 -15.70 8.64
N LEU A 302 8.35 -14.51 8.35
CA LEU A 302 7.81 -13.58 9.36
C LEU A 302 6.31 -13.76 9.57
N LEU A 303 5.64 -14.56 8.72
CA LEU A 303 4.20 -14.79 8.78
C LEU A 303 3.86 -15.80 9.87
N THR A 304 2.63 -15.71 10.40
CA THR A 304 2.11 -16.75 11.28
C THR A 304 1.87 -18.05 10.51
N LEU A 305 1.88 -19.17 11.23
CA LEU A 305 1.69 -20.50 10.65
C LEU A 305 0.30 -20.62 10.00
N GLU A 306 -0.72 -20.04 10.63
CA GLU A 306 -2.10 -20.01 10.13
C GLU A 306 -2.23 -19.25 8.81
N VAL A 307 -1.60 -18.07 8.70
CA VAL A 307 -1.62 -17.27 7.46
C VAL A 307 -0.84 -17.99 6.36
N SER A 308 0.35 -18.52 6.69
CA SER A 308 1.18 -19.27 5.75
C SER A 308 0.45 -20.50 5.19
N PHE A 309 -0.25 -21.25 6.05
CA PHE A 309 -1.08 -22.39 5.64
C PHE A 309 -2.23 -21.95 4.73
N SER A 310 -2.94 -20.90 5.13
CA SER A 310 -4.11 -20.39 4.41
C SER A 310 -3.79 -20.02 2.96
N LEU A 311 -2.65 -19.37 2.69
CA LEU A 311 -2.31 -18.90 1.35
C LEU A 311 -2.28 -20.00 0.28
N TRP A 312 -1.56 -21.09 0.53
CA TRP A 312 -1.48 -22.20 -0.44
C TRP A 312 -2.73 -23.07 -0.41
N PHE A 313 -3.32 -23.29 0.77
CA PHE A 313 -4.53 -24.11 0.91
C PHE A 313 -5.70 -23.49 0.15
N PHE A 314 -6.00 -22.21 0.36
CA PHE A 314 -7.10 -21.54 -0.32
C PHE A 314 -6.83 -21.33 -1.81
N TYR A 315 -5.57 -21.21 -2.23
CA TYR A 315 -5.20 -21.26 -3.65
C TYR A 315 -5.57 -22.61 -4.29
N LEU A 316 -5.24 -23.73 -3.65
CA LEU A 316 -5.60 -25.06 -4.17
C LEU A 316 -7.11 -25.30 -4.08
N PHE A 317 -7.77 -24.85 -3.03
CA PHE A 317 -9.22 -24.91 -2.90
C PHE A 317 -9.91 -24.12 -4.02
N PHE A 318 -9.45 -22.91 -4.31
CA PHE A 318 -9.91 -22.12 -5.46
C PHE A 318 -9.73 -22.89 -6.77
N LYS A 319 -8.57 -23.53 -7.00
CA LYS A 319 -8.35 -24.37 -8.19
C LYS A 319 -9.28 -25.57 -8.27
N LEU A 320 -9.52 -26.24 -7.15
CA LEU A 320 -10.46 -27.36 -7.07
C LEU A 320 -11.88 -26.93 -7.47
N GLN A 321 -12.34 -25.75 -7.03
CA GLN A 321 -13.63 -25.21 -7.45
C GLN A 321 -13.74 -25.10 -8.98
N TYR A 322 -12.71 -24.61 -9.68
CA TYR A 322 -12.75 -24.52 -11.15
C TYR A 322 -12.72 -25.85 -11.86
N ILE A 323 -11.95 -26.81 -11.34
CA ILE A 323 -11.93 -28.16 -11.90
C ILE A 323 -13.34 -28.75 -11.83
N ILE A 324 -14.04 -28.57 -10.70
CA ILE A 324 -15.42 -29.03 -10.52
C ILE A 324 -16.38 -28.29 -11.46
N MET A 325 -16.33 -26.95 -11.50
CA MET A 325 -17.18 -26.14 -12.38
C MET A 325 -17.01 -26.54 -13.85
N ASN A 326 -15.77 -26.73 -14.30
CA ASN A 326 -15.48 -27.14 -15.66
C ASN A 326 -15.92 -28.58 -15.96
N ALA A 327 -15.76 -29.50 -15.01
CA ALA A 327 -16.27 -30.87 -15.11
C ALA A 327 -17.80 -30.89 -15.29
N MET A 328 -18.52 -30.02 -14.58
CA MET A 328 -19.98 -29.83 -14.71
C MET A 328 -20.40 -29.09 -15.99
N GLY A 329 -19.46 -28.55 -16.77
CA GLY A 329 -19.76 -27.77 -17.98
C GLY A 329 -20.13 -26.31 -17.72
N LEU A 330 -19.90 -25.78 -16.52
CA LEU A 330 -20.10 -24.37 -16.20
C LEU A 330 -18.93 -23.53 -16.76
N ASN A 331 -19.21 -22.69 -17.75
CA ASN A 331 -18.21 -21.85 -18.40
C ASN A 331 -18.10 -20.46 -17.75
N ILE A 332 -17.70 -20.43 -16.47
CA ILE A 332 -17.48 -19.17 -15.73
C ILE A 332 -15.98 -18.90 -15.65
N GLY A 333 -15.57 -17.72 -16.13
CA GLY A 333 -14.17 -17.32 -16.12
C GLY A 333 -13.59 -17.17 -14.70
N PRO A 334 -12.31 -17.54 -14.47
CA PRO A 334 -11.72 -17.48 -13.14
C PRO A 334 -11.68 -16.12 -12.45
N TRP A 335 -11.50 -15.09 -13.25
CA TRP A 335 -11.54 -13.72 -12.76
C TRP A 335 -12.91 -13.37 -12.17
N ILE A 336 -14.00 -13.78 -12.86
CA ILE A 336 -15.37 -13.45 -12.47
C ILE A 336 -15.72 -14.15 -11.16
N SER A 337 -15.51 -15.46 -11.05
CA SER A 337 -15.86 -16.17 -9.81
C SER A 337 -14.99 -15.72 -8.63
N CYS A 338 -13.69 -15.45 -8.83
CA CYS A 338 -12.84 -14.85 -7.81
C CYS A 338 -13.36 -13.47 -7.35
N SER A 339 -13.62 -12.58 -8.31
CA SER A 339 -14.17 -11.24 -8.07
C SER A 339 -15.42 -11.29 -7.19
N ARG A 340 -16.42 -12.11 -7.57
CA ARG A 340 -17.69 -12.21 -6.83
C ARG A 340 -17.51 -12.78 -5.42
N GLN A 341 -16.67 -13.80 -5.25
CA GLN A 341 -16.38 -14.37 -3.93
C GLN A 341 -15.69 -13.35 -3.02
N VAL A 342 -14.68 -12.63 -3.53
CA VAL A 342 -13.96 -11.61 -2.75
C VAL A 342 -14.88 -10.43 -2.41
N MET A 343 -15.72 -9.98 -3.36
CA MET A 343 -16.71 -8.93 -3.12
C MET A 343 -17.67 -9.30 -1.97
N GLY A 344 -18.18 -10.53 -1.96
CA GLY A 344 -19.03 -11.04 -0.87
C GLY A 344 -18.27 -11.13 0.46
N GLY A 345 -17.04 -11.62 0.44
CA GLY A 345 -16.17 -11.67 1.62
C GLY A 345 -15.95 -10.30 2.24
N TYR A 346 -15.72 -9.26 1.42
CA TYR A 346 -15.48 -7.90 1.90
C TYR A 346 -16.73 -7.29 2.55
N LEU A 347 -17.92 -7.56 2.01
CA LEU A 347 -19.19 -7.10 2.57
C LEU A 347 -19.48 -7.68 3.96
N VAL A 348 -19.01 -8.90 4.25
CA VAL A 348 -19.18 -9.52 5.57
C VAL A 348 -18.05 -9.13 6.52
N PHE A 349 -16.82 -9.07 6.01
CA PHE A 349 -15.61 -8.83 6.80
C PHE A 349 -15.60 -7.44 7.45
N VAL A 350 -15.93 -6.39 6.71
CA VAL A 350 -15.85 -5.03 7.25
C VAL A 350 -16.85 -4.79 8.38
N PRO A 351 -18.14 -5.16 8.27
CA PRO A 351 -19.06 -5.12 9.41
C PRO A 351 -18.55 -5.91 10.62
N ALA A 352 -17.90 -7.06 10.43
CA ALA A 352 -17.31 -7.82 11.53
C ALA A 352 -16.17 -7.06 12.23
N VAL A 353 -15.28 -6.39 11.49
CA VAL A 353 -14.24 -5.51 12.04
C VAL A 353 -14.86 -4.38 12.88
N PHE A 354 -15.88 -3.70 12.35
CA PHE A 354 -16.58 -2.65 13.07
C PHE A 354 -17.33 -3.17 14.30
N TRP A 355 -17.88 -4.40 14.22
CA TRP A 355 -18.56 -5.05 15.34
C TRP A 355 -17.60 -5.40 16.48
N ILE A 356 -16.42 -5.93 16.16
CA ILE A 356 -15.36 -6.22 17.14
C ILE A 356 -14.86 -4.91 17.78
N GLY A 357 -14.66 -3.87 16.97
CA GLY A 357 -14.22 -2.54 17.42
C GLY A 357 -15.30 -1.63 17.99
N ARG A 358 -16.57 -2.07 18.10
CA ARG A 358 -17.73 -1.21 18.38
C ARG A 358 -17.60 -0.35 19.63
N GLU A 359 -16.98 -0.88 20.68
CA GLU A 359 -16.79 -0.15 21.94
C GLU A 359 -15.74 0.95 21.81
N HIS A 360 -14.67 0.70 21.06
CA HIS A 360 -13.66 1.72 20.76
C HIS A 360 -14.29 2.87 19.98
N ILE A 361 -15.00 2.52 18.91
CA ILE A 361 -15.62 3.47 17.98
C ILE A 361 -16.70 4.26 18.69
N ALA A 362 -17.60 3.61 19.44
CA ALA A 362 -18.63 4.31 20.23
C ALA A 362 -18.02 5.32 21.21
N THR A 363 -16.85 5.01 21.78
CA THR A 363 -16.20 5.93 22.71
C THR A 363 -15.56 7.13 21.99
N ILE A 364 -14.98 6.93 20.79
CA ILE A 364 -14.51 8.02 19.92
C ILE A 364 -15.66 8.96 19.53
N PHE A 365 -16.81 8.40 19.14
CA PHE A 365 -18.01 9.18 18.83
C PHE A 365 -18.49 10.00 20.04
N ARG A 366 -18.61 9.37 21.21
CA ARG A 366 -19.03 10.06 22.45
C ARG A 366 -18.08 11.18 22.85
N LYS A 367 -16.77 10.98 22.70
CA LYS A 367 -15.74 12.00 22.97
C LYS A 367 -15.88 13.18 22.00
N THR A 368 -16.03 12.90 20.71
CA THR A 368 -16.06 13.92 19.66
C THR A 368 -17.27 14.83 19.75
N PHE A 369 -18.46 14.28 20.04
CA PHE A 369 -19.71 15.03 20.13
C PHE A 369 -20.08 15.47 21.55
N GLY A 370 -19.19 15.30 22.53
CA GLY A 370 -19.43 15.72 23.92
C GLY A 370 -20.53 14.94 24.65
N LEU A 371 -21.08 13.88 24.05
CA LEU A 371 -22.18 13.07 24.58
C LEU A 371 -21.82 12.28 25.86
N GLY A 372 -20.54 12.27 26.26
CA GLY A 372 -20.06 11.63 27.48
C GLY A 372 -20.25 12.41 28.79
N HIS A 373 -20.64 13.70 28.72
CA HIS A 373 -20.78 14.55 29.92
C HIS A 373 -22.22 14.66 30.47
N ALA A 374 -23.23 14.19 29.73
CA ALA A 374 -24.63 14.53 30.01
C ALA A 374 -25.39 13.56 30.96
N ARG A 375 -24.78 12.48 31.45
CA ARG A 375 -25.42 11.55 32.40
C ARG A 375 -24.38 10.92 33.34
N THR A 376 -23.99 11.64 34.38
CA THR A 376 -23.42 11.00 35.57
C THR A 376 -23.76 11.82 36.80
N THR A 377 -25.04 11.79 37.17
CA THR A 377 -25.46 12.00 38.54
C THR A 377 -24.84 10.88 39.37
N SER A 378 -24.00 11.24 40.34
CA SER A 378 -23.69 10.48 41.56
C SER A 378 -23.50 8.95 41.38
N THR A 379 -22.27 8.50 41.11
CA THR A 379 -21.66 7.26 41.68
C THR A 379 -20.28 7.02 41.04
N THR A 380 -19.23 7.32 41.81
CA THR A 380 -17.91 6.64 41.92
C THR A 380 -17.41 5.66 40.83
N LEU A 381 -17.49 6.02 39.55
CA LEU A 381 -16.61 5.53 38.47
C LEU A 381 -16.72 6.53 37.30
N ALA A 382 -16.15 7.72 37.50
CA ALA A 382 -15.90 8.64 36.40
C ALA A 382 -15.08 7.90 35.34
N ARG A 383 -15.74 7.42 34.28
CA ARG A 383 -15.07 6.83 33.11
C ARG A 383 -14.14 7.91 32.59
N GLN A 384 -12.85 7.77 32.89
CA GLN A 384 -11.85 8.75 32.49
C GLN A 384 -11.95 8.98 30.98
N PRO A 385 -11.86 10.25 30.52
CA PRO A 385 -11.83 10.55 29.10
C PRO A 385 -10.71 9.72 28.45
N ILE A 386 -10.98 9.13 27.28
CA ILE A 386 -9.95 8.39 26.55
C ILE A 386 -8.76 9.32 26.35
N ASP A 387 -7.61 8.91 26.89
CA ASP A 387 -6.33 9.53 26.64
C ASP A 387 -5.91 9.26 25.19
N ASP A 388 -5.78 10.34 24.41
CA ASP A 388 -5.28 10.37 23.04
C ASP A 388 -3.99 11.18 22.90
N ALA A 389 -3.27 11.42 24.01
CA ALA A 389 -1.97 12.10 24.01
C ALA A 389 -0.90 11.34 23.21
N ASN A 390 -1.05 10.02 23.04
CA ASN A 390 -0.11 9.20 22.26
C ASN A 390 -0.63 8.87 20.85
N GLU A 391 -1.74 9.48 20.41
CA GLU A 391 -2.25 9.29 19.06
C GLU A 391 -1.66 10.28 18.05
N PRO A 392 -1.45 9.88 16.77
CA PRO A 392 -0.91 10.75 15.73
C PRO A 392 -1.73 12.02 15.52
N VAL A 393 -3.05 11.88 15.69
CA VAL A 393 -4.02 12.98 15.66
C VAL A 393 -5.04 12.71 16.76
N SER A 394 -5.52 13.76 17.42
CA SER A 394 -6.60 13.60 18.39
C SER A 394 -7.80 12.92 17.73
N TYR A 395 -8.52 12.09 18.49
CA TYR A 395 -9.64 11.33 17.91
C TYR A 395 -10.75 12.25 17.37
N ARG A 396 -10.88 13.45 17.92
CA ARG A 396 -11.81 14.48 17.43
C ARG A 396 -11.44 14.94 16.02
N ILE A 397 -10.15 15.25 15.80
CA ILE A 397 -9.64 15.65 14.48
C ILE A 397 -9.71 14.46 13.51
N ALA A 398 -9.38 13.25 13.96
CA ALA A 398 -9.47 12.05 13.13
C ALA A 398 -10.90 11.80 12.64
N LEU A 399 -11.89 11.84 13.54
CA LEU A 399 -13.29 11.59 13.15
C LEU A 399 -13.85 12.71 12.27
N LEU A 400 -13.67 13.98 12.67
CA LEU A 400 -14.16 15.11 11.87
C LEU A 400 -13.43 15.22 10.53
N GLY A 401 -12.13 14.95 10.50
CA GLY A 401 -11.32 14.91 9.29
C GLY A 401 -11.77 13.81 8.33
N PHE A 402 -12.09 12.62 8.86
CA PHE A 402 -12.67 11.54 8.06
C PHE A 402 -14.04 11.93 7.48
N LEU A 403 -14.95 12.48 8.29
CA LEU A 403 -16.29 12.87 7.85
C LEU A 403 -16.24 14.01 6.81
N LEU A 404 -15.46 15.06 7.08
CA LEU A 404 -15.29 16.20 6.18
C LEU A 404 -14.59 15.78 4.88
N GLY A 405 -13.55 14.95 4.97
CA GLY A 405 -12.86 14.39 3.83
C GLY A 405 -13.78 13.55 2.96
N PHE A 406 -14.57 12.65 3.56
CA PHE A 406 -15.57 11.84 2.85
C PHE A 406 -16.60 12.71 2.13
N VAL A 407 -17.18 13.71 2.81
CA VAL A 407 -18.13 14.66 2.19
C VAL A 407 -17.48 15.44 1.05
N THR A 408 -16.24 15.89 1.21
CA THR A 408 -15.50 16.60 0.17
C THR A 408 -15.27 15.73 -1.07
N LEU A 409 -14.94 14.45 -0.89
CA LEU A 409 -14.80 13.48 -1.99
C LEU A 409 -16.14 13.22 -2.69
N VAL A 410 -17.24 13.12 -1.94
CA VAL A 410 -18.60 13.00 -2.52
C VAL A 410 -18.95 14.23 -3.35
N ILE A 411 -18.67 15.44 -2.82
CA ILE A 411 -18.88 16.70 -3.55
C ILE A 411 -18.03 16.73 -4.82
N PHE A 412 -16.77 16.31 -4.75
CA PHE A 412 -15.91 16.25 -5.92
C PHE A 412 -16.47 15.33 -7.01
N PHE A 413 -16.94 14.13 -6.65
CA PHE A 413 -17.59 13.21 -7.58
C PHE A 413 -18.90 13.77 -8.15
N ALA A 414 -19.71 14.43 -7.32
CA ALA A 414 -20.94 15.07 -7.76
C ALA A 414 -20.67 16.22 -8.76
N VAL A 415 -19.66 17.07 -8.49
CA VAL A 415 -19.23 18.16 -9.38
C VAL A 415 -18.61 17.61 -10.68
N ALA A 416 -17.93 16.47 -10.62
CA ALA A 416 -17.44 15.77 -11.81
C ALA A 416 -18.57 15.20 -12.68
N GLY A 417 -19.79 15.09 -12.16
CA GLY A 417 -20.97 14.61 -12.89
C GLY A 417 -21.42 13.20 -12.54
N ILE A 418 -20.88 12.58 -11.49
CA ILE A 418 -21.37 11.31 -10.94
C ILE A 418 -22.63 11.58 -10.10
N THR A 419 -23.67 10.77 -10.27
CA THR A 419 -24.87 10.86 -9.42
C THR A 419 -24.52 10.68 -7.94
N THR A 420 -25.04 11.53 -7.05
CA THR A 420 -24.62 11.57 -5.63
C THR A 420 -24.68 10.23 -4.91
N TRP A 421 -25.75 9.43 -5.11
CA TRP A 421 -25.85 8.12 -4.47
C TRP A 421 -24.80 7.13 -4.99
N VAL A 422 -24.48 7.17 -6.29
CA VAL A 422 -23.42 6.36 -6.92
C VAL A 422 -22.06 6.76 -6.34
N ALA A 423 -21.81 8.05 -6.18
CA ALA A 423 -20.60 8.57 -5.57
C ALA A 423 -20.42 8.05 -4.13
N VAL A 424 -21.47 8.13 -3.31
CA VAL A 424 -21.46 7.65 -1.93
C VAL A 424 -21.17 6.15 -1.87
N VAL A 425 -21.90 5.32 -2.63
CA VAL A 425 -21.70 3.86 -2.62
C VAL A 425 -20.30 3.48 -3.12
N THR A 426 -19.82 4.11 -4.19
CA THR A 426 -18.48 3.86 -4.73
C THR A 426 -17.39 4.20 -3.71
N LEU A 427 -17.49 5.37 -3.06
CA LEU A 427 -16.54 5.80 -2.03
C LEU A 427 -16.57 4.87 -0.81
N LEU A 428 -17.75 4.47 -0.34
CA LEU A 428 -17.88 3.48 0.73
C LEU A 428 -17.20 2.17 0.35
N SER A 429 -17.42 1.67 -0.87
CA SER A 429 -16.75 0.46 -1.37
C SER A 429 -15.22 0.62 -1.45
N ILE A 430 -14.70 1.81 -1.81
CA ILE A 430 -13.27 2.11 -1.78
C ILE A 430 -12.71 2.00 -0.36
N PHE A 431 -13.37 2.60 0.63
CA PHE A 431 -12.91 2.54 2.03
C PHE A 431 -13.07 1.16 2.65
N ILE A 432 -14.14 0.42 2.32
CA ILE A 432 -14.31 -1.01 2.67
C ILE A 432 -13.11 -1.80 2.16
N THR A 433 -12.81 -1.67 0.87
CA THR A 433 -11.69 -2.35 0.23
C THR A 433 -10.37 -1.97 0.89
N SER A 434 -10.19 -0.68 1.20
CA SER A 434 -8.99 -0.16 1.87
C SER A 434 -8.79 -0.77 3.27
N ILE A 435 -9.87 -0.95 4.05
CA ILE A 435 -9.82 -1.57 5.37
C ILE A 435 -9.40 -3.04 5.26
N VAL A 436 -10.01 -3.82 4.35
CA VAL A 436 -9.70 -5.25 4.21
C VAL A 436 -8.27 -5.45 3.73
N LEU A 437 -7.83 -4.71 2.72
CA LEU A 437 -6.46 -4.80 2.22
C LEU A 437 -5.45 -4.37 3.28
N SER A 438 -5.74 -3.31 4.04
CA SER A 438 -4.90 -2.92 5.18
C SER A 438 -4.78 -4.03 6.19
N TRP A 439 -5.89 -4.65 6.57
CA TRP A 439 -5.90 -5.78 7.50
C TRP A 439 -5.04 -6.95 6.97
N MET A 440 -5.18 -7.31 5.70
CA MET A 440 -4.37 -8.37 5.07
C MET A 440 -2.87 -8.06 5.11
N VAL A 441 -2.48 -6.81 4.98
CA VAL A 441 -1.08 -6.37 5.02
C VAL A 441 -0.55 -6.29 6.46
N VAL A 442 -1.26 -5.60 7.35
CA VAL A 442 -0.76 -5.33 8.72
C VAL A 442 -0.89 -6.53 9.65
N ASN A 443 -1.92 -7.36 9.49
CA ASN A 443 -2.10 -8.57 10.29
C ASN A 443 -1.52 -9.81 9.58
N GLY A 444 -1.75 -9.91 8.26
CA GLY A 444 -1.33 -11.06 7.46
C GLY A 444 0.06 -10.94 6.84
N GLY A 445 0.72 -9.79 6.90
CA GLY A 445 2.08 -9.59 6.37
C GLY A 445 2.20 -9.77 4.86
N LEU A 446 1.09 -9.69 4.12
CA LEU A 446 1.09 -9.89 2.67
C LEU A 446 1.76 -8.70 1.97
N LEU A 447 2.83 -8.98 1.21
CA LEU A 447 3.58 -7.96 0.47
C LEU A 447 2.74 -7.29 -0.61
N LEU A 448 1.98 -8.09 -1.34
CA LEU A 448 1.18 -7.65 -2.47
C LEU A 448 -0.25 -8.14 -2.25
N VAL A 449 -1.17 -7.20 -2.15
CA VAL A 449 -2.60 -7.48 -2.09
C VAL A 449 -3.31 -6.76 -3.22
N GLN A 450 -4.36 -7.40 -3.75
CA GLN A 450 -5.15 -6.84 -4.83
C GLN A 450 -6.61 -7.23 -4.66
N ALA A 451 -7.51 -6.25 -4.83
CA ALA A 451 -8.93 -6.53 -5.00
C ALA A 451 -9.20 -6.85 -6.48
N PRO A 452 -9.72 -8.05 -6.82
CA PRO A 452 -10.00 -8.45 -8.20
C PRO A 452 -11.30 -7.85 -8.77
N PHE A 453 -11.64 -6.62 -8.37
CA PHE A 453 -12.85 -5.91 -8.80
C PHE A 453 -12.65 -4.40 -8.66
N PHE A 454 -13.47 -3.64 -9.37
CA PHE A 454 -13.58 -2.20 -9.15
C PHE A 454 -14.75 -1.85 -8.21
N PRO A 455 -14.65 -0.83 -7.36
CA PRO A 455 -15.72 -0.46 -6.43
C PRO A 455 -17.07 -0.17 -7.10
N SER A 456 -17.09 0.36 -8.33
CA SER A 456 -18.34 0.55 -9.08
C SER A 456 -19.02 -0.76 -9.49
N GLU A 457 -18.30 -1.89 -9.53
CA GLU A 457 -18.84 -3.19 -9.91
C GLU A 457 -19.93 -3.67 -8.94
N TYR A 458 -19.91 -3.23 -7.67
CA TYR A 458 -21.02 -3.54 -6.75
C TYR A 458 -22.37 -3.06 -7.28
N ILE A 459 -22.38 -1.92 -7.97
CA ILE A 459 -23.59 -1.33 -8.55
C ILE A 459 -23.86 -1.96 -9.91
N ASP A 460 -22.85 -2.00 -10.78
CA ASP A 460 -22.98 -2.50 -12.15
C ASP A 460 -23.53 -3.93 -12.22
N ILE A 461 -23.07 -4.81 -11.33
CA ILE A 461 -23.52 -6.21 -11.32
C ILE A 461 -24.87 -6.44 -10.67
N THR A 462 -25.26 -5.61 -9.70
CA THR A 462 -26.52 -5.81 -8.97
C THR A 462 -27.69 -5.08 -9.62
N LEU A 463 -27.44 -3.88 -10.14
CA LEU A 463 -28.47 -2.99 -10.69
C LEU A 463 -28.33 -2.75 -12.21
N GLY A 464 -27.21 -3.18 -12.81
CA GLY A 464 -26.92 -2.94 -14.22
C GLY A 464 -26.27 -1.58 -14.48
N SER A 465 -25.55 -1.48 -15.60
CA SER A 465 -24.85 -0.25 -16.04
C SER A 465 -25.79 0.95 -16.24
N ASN A 466 -27.03 0.70 -16.66
CA ASN A 466 -28.06 1.74 -16.83
C ASN A 466 -28.36 2.48 -15.51
N ALA A 467 -28.28 1.79 -14.36
CA ALA A 467 -28.53 2.42 -13.06
C ALA A 467 -27.46 3.45 -12.68
N LEU A 468 -26.22 3.28 -13.15
CA LEU A 468 -25.13 4.24 -12.93
C LEU A 468 -25.36 5.53 -13.72
N GLY A 469 -25.90 5.41 -14.93
CA GLY A 469 -26.06 6.51 -15.90
C GLY A 469 -24.77 6.82 -16.66
N HIS A 470 -24.93 7.34 -17.89
CA HIS A 470 -23.83 7.55 -18.84
C HIS A 470 -22.70 8.43 -18.30
N LYS A 471 -23.04 9.56 -17.65
CA LYS A 471 -22.05 10.44 -17.03
C LYS A 471 -21.27 9.77 -15.91
N SER A 472 -21.94 9.06 -15.00
CA SER A 472 -21.26 8.35 -13.93
C SER A 472 -20.33 7.28 -14.46
N LEU A 473 -20.75 6.52 -15.48
CA LEU A 473 -19.91 5.50 -16.12
C LEU A 473 -18.63 6.11 -16.72
N ALA A 474 -18.77 7.24 -17.43
CA ALA A 474 -17.64 7.95 -18.04
C ALA A 474 -16.61 8.38 -16.98
N ILE A 475 -17.04 8.99 -15.88
CA ILE A 475 -16.14 9.46 -14.82
C ILE A 475 -15.59 8.29 -13.99
N LEU A 476 -16.39 7.26 -13.70
CA LEU A 476 -15.94 6.09 -12.95
C LEU A 476 -14.93 5.25 -13.75
N SER A 477 -14.74 5.47 -15.05
CA SER A 477 -13.63 4.87 -15.79
C SER A 477 -12.26 5.25 -15.20
N PHE A 478 -12.13 6.47 -14.64
CA PHE A 478 -10.93 6.95 -13.96
C PHE A 478 -10.67 6.27 -12.62
N GLN A 479 -11.59 5.46 -12.09
CA GLN A 479 -11.34 4.68 -10.89
C GLN A 479 -10.14 3.73 -11.06
N ARG A 480 -9.83 3.33 -12.31
CA ARG A 480 -8.63 2.56 -12.67
C ARG A 480 -7.33 3.29 -12.29
N THR A 481 -7.35 4.61 -12.25
CA THR A 481 -6.19 5.41 -11.88
C THR A 481 -5.72 5.16 -10.45
N PHE A 482 -6.63 4.99 -9.50
CA PHE A 482 -6.30 4.91 -8.07
C PHE A 482 -6.51 3.51 -7.49
N LEU A 483 -7.24 2.65 -8.21
CA LEU A 483 -7.80 1.41 -7.66
C LEU A 483 -7.48 0.18 -8.53
N ARG A 484 -6.57 0.31 -9.51
CA ARG A 484 -6.09 -0.84 -10.30
C ARG A 484 -4.95 -1.58 -9.60
N ALA A 485 -4.01 -0.86 -9.01
CA ALA A 485 -2.85 -1.41 -8.32
C ALA A 485 -2.89 -1.10 -6.82
N TRP A 486 -3.63 -1.93 -6.10
CA TRP A 486 -3.76 -1.87 -4.65
C TRP A 486 -2.47 -2.17 -3.87
N GLY A 487 -1.45 -2.71 -4.55
CA GLY A 487 -0.15 -3.03 -3.95
C GLY A 487 0.61 -1.84 -3.36
N GLU A 488 0.18 -0.61 -3.65
CA GLU A 488 0.75 0.63 -3.10
C GLU A 488 -0.30 1.49 -2.38
N LEU A 489 -1.37 0.87 -1.88
CA LEU A 489 -2.38 1.57 -1.10
C LEU A 489 -1.73 2.24 0.13
N MET A 490 -2.14 3.49 0.40
CA MET A 490 -1.51 4.32 1.43
C MET A 490 -1.89 3.94 2.88
N MET A 491 -3.09 3.38 3.08
CA MET A 491 -3.61 3.04 4.40
C MET A 491 -2.72 2.04 5.19
N PRO A 492 -2.29 0.90 4.61
CA PRO A 492 -1.32 0.02 5.28
C PRO A 492 -0.02 0.75 5.63
N THR A 493 0.48 1.63 4.77
CA THR A 493 1.71 2.40 4.99
C THR A 493 1.61 3.32 6.20
N PHE A 494 0.48 4.01 6.38
CA PHE A 494 0.24 4.83 7.58
C PHE A 494 0.22 3.98 8.85
N LEU A 495 -0.50 2.86 8.84
CA LEU A 495 -0.55 1.95 10.00
C LEU A 495 0.80 1.33 10.33
N GLN A 496 1.58 0.93 9.32
CA GLN A 496 2.96 0.47 9.50
C GLN A 496 3.82 1.56 10.12
N SER A 497 3.68 2.82 9.67
CA SER A 497 4.41 3.96 10.23
C SER A 497 4.04 4.21 11.70
N PHE A 498 2.75 4.17 12.04
CA PHE A 498 2.28 4.31 13.43
C PHE A 498 2.83 3.21 14.33
N LYS A 499 2.75 1.95 13.90
CA LYS A 499 3.31 0.83 14.67
C LYS A 499 4.83 0.93 14.79
N SER A 500 5.52 1.37 13.75
CA SER A 500 6.98 1.53 13.77
C SER A 500 7.43 2.62 14.72
N ALA A 501 6.63 3.68 14.92
CA ALA A 501 6.89 4.71 15.92
C ALA A 501 6.84 4.13 17.34
N ASP A 502 5.85 3.26 17.61
CA ASP A 502 5.71 2.59 18.91
C ASP A 502 6.92 1.71 19.23
N GLU A 503 7.42 0.94 18.26
CA GLU A 503 8.57 0.05 18.43
C GLU A 503 9.88 0.80 18.73
N VAL A 504 9.99 2.08 18.33
CA VAL A 504 11.14 2.94 18.64
C VAL A 504 10.87 3.95 19.76
N ASN A 505 9.76 3.83 20.48
CA ASN A 505 9.32 4.75 21.54
C ASN A 505 9.26 6.23 21.10
N LEU A 506 8.87 6.47 19.84
CA LEU A 506 8.67 7.81 19.32
C LEU A 506 7.26 8.30 19.66
N ALA A 507 7.16 9.49 20.25
CA ALA A 507 5.86 10.14 20.42
C ALA A 507 5.30 10.52 19.04
N LEU A 508 4.04 10.18 18.79
CA LEU A 508 3.38 10.40 17.50
C LEU A 508 2.84 11.83 17.30
N GLN A 509 2.97 12.70 18.32
CA GLN A 509 2.49 14.10 18.32
C GLN A 509 3.56 15.11 17.95
#